data_AF-A0A2S6CCQ6-F1
#
_entry.id   AF-A0A2S6CCQ6-F1
#
_cell.length_a   1.000
_cell.length_b   1.000
_cell.length_c   1.000
_cell.angle_alpha   90.00
_cell.angle_beta   90.00
_cell.angle_gamma   90.00
#
_symmetry.space_group_name_H-M   'P 1'
#
loop_
_entity.id
_entity.type
_entity.pdbx_description
1 polymer ?
#
loop_
_entity_poly.entity_id
_entity_poly.type
_entity_poly.pdbx_seq_one_letter_code
_entity_poly.pdbx_strand_id
1 'polypeptide(L)'
;MAQAGPSEDNHGYYEIKNGGNKGRGAFALKTIFPGTRILFEDALFIIEKHAAEIKTKDIISKMNALTPAMRRHFQSLPFAPRYATASASEKHYGRFHRNNFSILDKGWGCFVHASRFNNSCLPDCAVSQNRQGSIQICVTRKVSKKEELTFAYNQIVQYLTTDERQALLRPLLDDSPCICELCSRPADQRSQSDERRKLMRHLAFLLRGEDFEGMALDQITPSNYNPFSTFRVASEAAGWFVALASAEGIVGTLIWDVYAKGAHDLLRHFKTSGTVQLSTAALDTAKL
;
A
#
# COMPACT_ATOMS: atom_id res chain seq x y z
N MET A 1 -2.09 12.18 -23.44
CA MET A 1 -1.24 12.91 -22.46
C MET A 1 0.07 12.14 -22.30
N ALA A 2 1.12 12.52 -23.04
CA ALA A 2 2.42 11.83 -23.11
C ALA A 2 3.38 12.17 -21.97
N GLN A 3 2.97 13.03 -21.05
CA GLN A 3 3.63 13.27 -19.78
C GLN A 3 2.49 13.53 -18.82
N ALA A 4 2.51 12.95 -17.63
CA ALA A 4 1.85 13.63 -16.53
C ALA A 4 2.40 15.06 -16.58
N GLY A 5 1.54 16.08 -16.75
CA GLY A 5 1.98 17.46 -16.55
C GLY A 5 2.72 17.55 -15.22
N PRO A 6 3.53 18.61 -14.97
CA PRO A 6 4.36 18.70 -13.78
C PRO A 6 3.47 18.48 -12.55
N SER A 7 3.42 17.24 -12.06
CA SER A 7 2.96 17.00 -10.72
C SER A 7 3.99 17.73 -9.89
N GLU A 8 3.53 18.52 -8.93
CA GLU A 8 4.43 19.05 -7.93
C GLU A 8 5.31 17.88 -7.47
N ASP A 9 6.62 18.03 -7.64
CA ASP A 9 7.63 17.02 -7.34
C ASP A 9 7.87 15.77 -8.25
N ASN A 10 7.39 15.65 -9.50
CA ASN A 10 7.91 14.57 -10.38
C ASN A 10 9.43 14.74 -10.63
N HIS A 11 9.95 15.97 -10.73
CA HIS A 11 11.40 16.25 -10.87
C HIS A 11 12.16 15.39 -11.91
N GLY A 12 11.46 14.96 -12.97
CA GLY A 12 12.02 14.07 -14.00
C GLY A 12 12.35 12.65 -13.50
N TYR A 13 11.66 12.13 -12.49
CA TYR A 13 11.84 10.78 -11.99
C TYR A 13 11.14 9.74 -12.87
N TYR A 14 9.94 10.04 -13.37
CA TYR A 14 9.16 9.07 -14.13
C TYR A 14 8.34 9.68 -15.26
N GLU A 15 7.92 8.81 -16.19
CA GLU A 15 6.97 9.10 -17.26
C GLU A 15 5.76 8.15 -17.18
N ILE A 16 4.63 8.56 -17.78
CA ILE A 16 3.44 7.70 -17.88
C ILE A 16 3.34 7.13 -19.29
N LYS A 17 3.62 5.84 -19.45
CA LYS A 17 3.54 5.12 -20.74
C LYS A 17 2.60 3.91 -20.67
N ASN A 18 2.43 3.24 -21.81
CA ASN A 18 1.67 2.00 -21.88
C ASN A 18 2.44 0.87 -21.18
N GLY A 19 1.79 0.21 -20.22
CA GLY A 19 2.27 -0.96 -19.47
C GLY A 19 1.64 -2.27 -19.97
N GLY A 20 1.16 -2.32 -21.21
CA GLY A 20 0.55 -3.49 -21.82
C GLY A 20 -0.80 -3.80 -21.18
N ASN A 21 -0.98 -5.04 -20.72
CA ASN A 21 -2.23 -5.52 -20.13
C ASN A 21 -2.58 -4.84 -18.80
N LYS A 22 -1.65 -4.10 -18.18
CA LYS A 22 -1.90 -3.29 -16.98
C LYS A 22 -2.46 -1.89 -17.30
N GLY A 23 -2.64 -1.54 -18.57
CA GLY A 23 -3.06 -0.20 -18.98
C GLY A 23 -1.89 0.78 -18.97
N ARG A 24 -2.04 1.96 -18.36
CA ARG A 24 -0.99 2.98 -18.31
C ARG A 24 -0.33 2.97 -16.93
N GLY A 25 1.00 2.92 -16.90
CA GLY A 25 1.80 2.88 -15.67
C GLY A 25 2.83 4.00 -15.60
N ALA A 26 3.35 4.25 -14.41
CA ALA A 26 4.50 5.11 -14.17
C ALA A 26 5.81 4.32 -14.34
N PHE A 27 6.79 4.87 -15.03
CA PHE A 27 8.06 4.19 -15.30
C PHE A 27 9.25 5.11 -15.09
N ALA A 28 10.29 4.59 -14.46
CA ALA A 28 11.46 5.36 -14.06
C ALA A 28 12.26 5.85 -15.28
N LEU A 29 12.59 7.14 -15.31
CA LEU A 29 13.43 7.77 -16.35
C LEU A 29 14.93 7.62 -16.07
N LYS A 30 15.28 7.34 -14.82
CA LYS A 30 16.64 7.16 -14.30
C LYS A 30 16.61 6.16 -13.14
N THR A 31 17.77 5.71 -12.68
CA THR A 31 17.86 4.93 -11.46
C THR A 31 17.42 5.79 -10.26
N ILE A 32 16.57 5.25 -9.40
CA ILE A 32 16.05 5.92 -8.21
C ILE A 32 16.40 5.08 -6.98
N PHE A 33 16.91 5.73 -5.93
CA PHE A 33 17.33 5.07 -4.70
C PHE A 33 16.24 5.14 -3.61
N PRO A 34 16.23 4.20 -2.66
CA PRO A 34 15.29 4.20 -1.53
C PRO A 34 15.27 5.55 -0.79
N GLY A 35 14.11 5.95 -0.30
CA GLY A 35 13.89 7.21 0.40
C GLY A 35 13.62 8.41 -0.50
N THR A 36 13.74 8.26 -1.83
CA THR A 36 13.44 9.35 -2.77
C THR A 36 11.93 9.59 -2.85
N ARG A 37 11.46 10.80 -2.53
CA ARG A 37 10.10 11.25 -2.82
C ARG A 37 9.99 11.60 -4.30
N ILE A 38 9.12 10.89 -5.01
CA ILE A 38 8.94 11.03 -6.47
C ILE A 38 7.62 11.71 -6.84
N LEU A 39 6.71 11.87 -5.88
CA LEU A 39 5.45 12.57 -6.07
C LEU A 39 5.02 13.19 -4.74
N PHE A 40 4.55 14.43 -4.80
CA PHE A 40 3.71 15.06 -3.78
C PHE A 40 2.48 15.63 -4.51
N GLU A 41 1.29 15.27 -4.06
CA GLU A 41 0.06 15.62 -4.79
C GLU A 41 -1.08 15.96 -3.83
N ASP A 42 -1.69 17.13 -4.05
CA ASP A 42 -2.96 17.49 -3.43
C ASP A 42 -4.14 16.81 -4.14
N ALA A 43 -5.16 16.43 -3.37
CA ALA A 43 -6.38 15.89 -3.93
C ALA A 43 -7.07 16.94 -4.82
N LEU A 44 -7.58 16.54 -5.99
CA LEU A 44 -8.48 17.38 -6.79
C LEU A 44 -9.69 17.83 -5.97
N PHE A 45 -10.22 16.91 -5.18
CA PHE A 45 -11.26 17.13 -4.17
C PHE A 45 -11.33 15.95 -3.23
N ILE A 46 -11.90 16.17 -2.04
CA ILE A 46 -12.16 15.16 -1.02
C ILE A 46 -13.67 15.07 -0.77
N ILE A 47 -14.17 13.84 -0.64
CA ILE A 47 -15.53 13.52 -0.18
C ILE A 47 -15.44 12.93 1.23
N GLU A 48 -15.93 13.70 2.21
CA GLU A 48 -15.92 13.36 3.63
C GLU A 48 -17.10 12.45 3.99
N LYS A 49 -17.06 11.21 3.51
CA LYS A 49 -18.06 10.16 3.80
C LYS A 49 -17.41 8.79 3.83
N HIS A 50 -18.08 7.80 4.44
CA HIS A 50 -17.68 6.41 4.27
C HIS A 50 -17.86 5.96 2.81
N ALA A 51 -17.03 5.03 2.34
CA ALA A 51 -17.00 4.61 0.94
C ALA A 51 -18.38 4.15 0.42
N ALA A 52 -19.12 3.40 1.24
CA ALA A 52 -20.44 2.87 0.91
C ALA A 52 -21.53 3.97 0.77
N GLU A 53 -21.30 5.13 1.40
CA GLU A 53 -22.24 6.24 1.43
C GLU A 53 -22.02 7.25 0.29
N ILE A 54 -20.87 7.20 -0.38
CA ILE A 54 -20.55 8.08 -1.50
C ILE A 54 -21.47 7.77 -2.68
N LYS A 55 -22.29 8.74 -3.08
CA LYS A 55 -23.20 8.64 -4.22
C LYS A 55 -22.75 9.54 -5.36
N THR A 56 -23.27 9.27 -6.56
CA THR A 56 -22.99 10.05 -7.79
C THR A 56 -23.21 11.55 -7.60
N LYS A 57 -24.23 11.96 -6.84
CA LYS A 57 -24.52 13.37 -6.54
C LYS A 57 -23.37 14.08 -5.79
N ASP A 58 -22.66 13.37 -4.92
CA ASP A 58 -21.55 13.94 -4.14
C ASP A 58 -20.36 14.25 -5.05
N ILE A 59 -20.10 13.35 -6.00
CA ILE A 59 -19.03 13.48 -7.00
C ILE A 59 -19.34 14.63 -7.96
N ILE A 60 -20.59 14.71 -8.45
CA ILE A 60 -21.01 15.80 -9.34
C ILE A 60 -20.91 17.15 -8.61
N SER A 61 -21.34 17.22 -7.36
CA SER A 61 -21.23 18.44 -6.55
C SER A 61 -19.78 18.92 -6.44
N LYS A 62 -18.85 18.03 -6.05
CA LYS A 62 -17.42 18.36 -5.98
C LYS A 62 -16.83 18.73 -7.34
N MET A 63 -17.18 18.00 -8.41
CA MET A 63 -16.73 18.31 -9.78
C MET A 63 -17.21 19.68 -10.27
N ASN A 64 -18.44 20.07 -9.93
CA ASN A 64 -19.01 21.36 -10.31
C ASN A 64 -18.33 22.53 -9.59
N ALA A 65 -17.82 22.31 -8.38
CA ALA A 65 -17.03 23.30 -7.64
C ALA A 65 -15.59 23.46 -8.16
N LEU A 66 -15.09 22.55 -9.01
CA LEU A 66 -13.75 22.64 -9.58
C LEU A 66 -13.61 23.78 -10.58
N THR A 67 -12.41 24.36 -10.64
CA THR A 67 -12.00 25.23 -11.74
C THR A 67 -12.07 24.49 -13.08
N PRO A 68 -12.21 25.19 -14.22
CA PRO A 68 -12.21 24.54 -15.54
C PRO A 68 -10.96 23.68 -15.80
N ALA A 69 -9.79 24.08 -15.31
CA ALA A 69 -8.56 23.31 -15.44
C ALA A 69 -8.60 22.01 -14.62
N MET A 70 -8.96 22.08 -13.35
CA MET A 70 -9.08 20.90 -12.48
C MET A 70 -10.17 19.94 -12.97
N ARG A 71 -11.28 20.48 -13.48
CA ARG A 71 -12.34 19.66 -14.09
C ARG A 71 -11.85 18.88 -15.31
N ARG A 72 -11.03 19.48 -16.17
CA ARG A 72 -10.38 18.77 -17.28
C ARG A 72 -9.47 17.65 -16.79
N HIS A 73 -8.71 17.88 -15.71
CA HIS A 73 -7.90 16.83 -15.10
C HIS A 73 -8.77 15.66 -14.60
N PHE A 74 -9.84 15.92 -13.86
CA PHE A 74 -10.78 14.89 -13.42
C PHE A 74 -11.39 14.12 -14.61
N GLN A 75 -11.83 14.83 -15.65
CA GLN A 75 -12.40 14.22 -16.86
C GLN A 75 -11.38 13.38 -17.66
N SER A 76 -10.08 13.59 -17.45
CA SER A 76 -9.00 12.79 -18.06
C SER A 76 -8.68 11.49 -17.30
N LEU A 77 -9.21 11.31 -16.08
CA LEU A 77 -8.99 10.11 -15.28
C LEU A 77 -9.70 8.90 -15.90
N PRO A 78 -9.11 7.70 -15.93
CA PRO A 78 -9.73 6.53 -16.51
C PRO A 78 -10.92 6.07 -15.66
N PHE A 79 -11.86 5.35 -16.27
CA PHE A 79 -12.89 4.57 -15.58
C PHE A 79 -12.82 3.13 -16.06
N ALA A 80 -13.39 2.19 -15.31
CA ALA A 80 -13.42 0.77 -15.69
C ALA A 80 -14.22 0.55 -17.00
N PRO A 81 -13.82 -0.37 -17.90
CA PRO A 81 -14.51 -0.62 -19.17
C PRO A 81 -16.02 -0.86 -19.03
N ARG A 82 -16.47 -1.44 -17.91
CA ARG A 82 -17.90 -1.61 -17.58
C ARG A 82 -18.73 -0.31 -17.59
N TYR A 83 -18.11 0.86 -17.43
CA TYR A 83 -18.77 2.16 -17.50
C TYR A 83 -18.77 2.79 -18.91
N ALA A 84 -18.24 2.13 -19.94
CA ALA A 84 -18.07 2.71 -21.29
C ALA A 84 -19.41 3.14 -21.93
N THR A 85 -20.47 2.34 -21.74
CA THR A 85 -21.82 2.60 -22.25
C THR A 85 -22.73 3.30 -21.22
N ALA A 86 -22.24 3.54 -20.01
CA ALA A 86 -23.01 4.16 -18.93
C ALA A 86 -23.31 5.64 -19.21
N SER A 87 -24.25 6.21 -18.45
CA SER A 87 -24.57 7.64 -18.48
C SER A 87 -23.37 8.50 -18.09
N ALA A 88 -23.41 9.80 -18.39
CA ALA A 88 -22.32 10.72 -18.05
C ALA A 88 -22.05 10.77 -16.53
N SER A 89 -23.10 10.76 -15.72
CA SER A 89 -23.02 10.79 -14.27
C SER A 89 -22.41 9.49 -13.71
N GLU A 90 -22.80 8.34 -14.25
CA GLU A 90 -22.20 7.04 -13.88
C GLU A 90 -20.75 6.92 -14.32
N LYS A 91 -20.38 7.48 -15.48
CA LYS A 91 -18.96 7.59 -15.88
C LYS A 91 -18.16 8.41 -14.89
N HIS A 92 -18.69 9.51 -14.37
CA HIS A 92 -18.03 10.29 -13.31
C HIS A 92 -17.89 9.50 -12.01
N TYR A 93 -18.90 8.70 -11.65
CA TYR A 93 -18.79 7.75 -10.55
C TYR A 93 -17.63 6.76 -10.77
N GLY A 94 -17.59 6.12 -11.94
CA GLY A 94 -16.53 5.18 -12.31
C GLY A 94 -15.13 5.81 -12.32
N ARG A 95 -15.00 7.09 -12.70
CA ARG A 95 -13.72 7.82 -12.62
C ARG A 95 -13.31 8.03 -11.17
N PHE A 96 -14.21 8.51 -10.31
CA PHE A 96 -13.86 8.71 -8.91
C PHE A 96 -13.52 7.39 -8.22
N HIS A 97 -14.36 6.36 -8.39
CA HIS A 97 -14.19 5.05 -7.76
C HIS A 97 -12.85 4.38 -8.12
N ARG A 98 -12.35 4.58 -9.35
CA ARG A 98 -11.08 4.01 -9.82
C ARG A 98 -9.84 4.79 -9.38
N ASN A 99 -10.00 6.07 -9.00
CA ASN A 99 -8.87 7.00 -8.84
C ASN A 99 -8.94 7.72 -7.47
N ASN A 100 -9.60 7.08 -6.50
CA ASN A 100 -9.70 7.59 -5.15
C ASN A 100 -8.74 6.86 -4.20
N PHE A 101 -8.37 7.56 -3.13
CA PHE A 101 -7.55 7.05 -2.05
C PHE A 101 -8.25 7.37 -0.75
N SER A 102 -8.17 6.46 0.22
CA SER A 102 -8.62 6.75 1.57
C SER A 102 -7.71 7.80 2.19
N ILE A 103 -8.32 8.80 2.80
CA ILE A 103 -7.64 9.86 3.54
C ILE A 103 -8.00 9.71 5.01
N LEU A 104 -6.97 9.53 5.84
CA LEU A 104 -7.12 9.28 7.26
C LEU A 104 -7.95 10.40 7.90
N ASP A 105 -9.02 9.99 8.58
CA ASP A 105 -9.98 10.86 9.27
C ASP A 105 -10.67 11.93 8.39
N LYS A 106 -10.65 11.78 7.05
CA LYS A 106 -11.26 12.73 6.11
C LYS A 106 -12.10 12.12 4.99
N GLY A 107 -12.13 10.80 4.82
CA GLY A 107 -12.92 10.16 3.77
C GLY A 107 -12.07 9.83 2.53
N TRP A 108 -12.50 10.25 1.33
CA TRP A 108 -11.91 9.77 0.07
C TRP A 108 -11.52 10.92 -0.86
N GLY A 109 -10.23 10.99 -1.19
CA GLY A 109 -9.65 12.00 -2.09
C GLY A 109 -9.47 11.47 -3.50
N CYS A 110 -9.68 12.31 -4.52
CA CYS A 110 -9.43 11.97 -5.93
C CYS A 110 -8.10 12.56 -6.40
N PHE A 111 -7.23 11.74 -6.98
CA PHE A 111 -5.86 12.14 -7.36
C PHE A 111 -5.60 11.84 -8.84
N VAL A 112 -4.84 12.70 -9.52
CA VAL A 112 -4.60 12.62 -10.97
C VAL A 112 -3.36 11.81 -11.28
N HIS A 113 -2.28 12.08 -10.56
CA HIS A 113 -0.94 11.57 -10.83
C HIS A 113 -0.70 10.26 -10.10
N ALA A 114 -1.04 10.17 -8.82
CA ALA A 114 -0.93 8.93 -8.05
C ALA A 114 -1.77 7.80 -8.64
N SER A 115 -2.93 8.12 -9.22
CA SER A 115 -3.80 7.13 -9.89
C SER A 115 -3.23 6.57 -11.21
N ARG A 116 -2.01 6.96 -11.59
CA ARG A 116 -1.29 6.41 -12.77
C ARG A 116 -0.28 5.32 -12.40
N PHE A 117 -0.08 5.07 -11.12
CA PHE A 117 0.78 4.00 -10.66
C PHE A 117 -0.03 2.71 -10.61
N ASN A 118 0.56 1.64 -11.13
CA ASN A 118 -0.09 0.34 -11.16
C ASN A 118 0.11 -0.40 -9.83
N ASN A 119 -0.76 -1.38 -9.58
CA ASN A 119 -0.65 -2.25 -8.44
C ASN A 119 0.53 -3.22 -8.56
N SER A 120 1.24 -3.44 -7.46
CA SER A 120 2.11 -4.61 -7.26
C SER A 120 1.92 -5.19 -5.87
N CYS A 121 1.93 -6.52 -5.77
CA CYS A 121 1.96 -7.23 -4.48
C CYS A 121 3.34 -7.23 -3.83
N LEU A 122 4.37 -6.85 -4.59
CA LEU A 122 5.73 -6.58 -4.13
C LEU A 122 6.16 -5.19 -4.67
N PRO A 123 5.59 -4.11 -4.11
CA PRO A 123 5.79 -2.77 -4.64
C PRO A 123 7.22 -2.26 -4.44
N ASP A 124 7.58 -1.25 -5.23
CA ASP A 124 8.81 -0.47 -5.10
C ASP A 124 8.57 0.94 -4.53
N CYS A 125 7.31 1.32 -4.35
CA CYS A 125 6.90 2.59 -3.79
C CYS A 125 5.93 2.40 -2.61
N ALA A 126 6.01 3.31 -1.65
CA ALA A 126 5.05 3.47 -0.57
C ALA A 126 4.28 4.78 -0.74
N VAL A 127 2.99 4.75 -0.42
CA VAL A 127 2.11 5.92 -0.36
C VAL A 127 1.95 6.32 1.10
N SER A 128 2.12 7.60 1.39
CA SER A 128 1.80 8.17 2.70
C SER A 128 1.07 9.49 2.53
N GLN A 129 0.43 9.96 3.58
CA GLN A 129 -0.46 11.12 3.55
C GLN A 129 -0.12 12.10 4.67
N ASN A 130 -0.32 13.39 4.43
CA ASN A 130 -0.23 14.42 5.46
C ASN A 130 -1.62 14.67 6.08
N ARG A 131 -1.65 15.47 7.16
CA ARG A 131 -2.91 15.85 7.83
C ARG A 131 -3.82 16.72 6.98
N GLN A 132 -3.32 17.31 5.90
CA GLN A 132 -4.08 18.15 4.98
C GLN A 132 -4.85 17.30 3.96
N GLY A 133 -4.45 16.04 3.75
CA GLY A 133 -5.04 15.13 2.76
C GLY A 133 -4.28 15.09 1.44
N SER A 134 -3.09 15.68 1.38
CA SER A 134 -2.13 15.46 0.30
C SER A 134 -1.47 14.11 0.48
N ILE A 135 -1.10 13.49 -0.64
CA ILE A 135 -0.35 12.23 -0.65
C ILE A 135 1.06 12.45 -1.16
N GLN A 136 1.97 11.60 -0.71
CA GLN A 136 3.31 11.50 -1.26
C GLN A 136 3.65 10.06 -1.58
N ILE A 137 4.43 9.87 -2.65
CA ILE A 137 4.95 8.57 -3.06
C ILE A 137 6.47 8.59 -2.91
N CYS A 138 6.98 7.64 -2.13
CA CYS A 138 8.40 7.46 -1.90
C CYS A 138 8.87 6.08 -2.36
N VAL A 139 10.03 6.02 -3.00
CA VAL A 139 10.66 4.76 -3.43
C VAL A 139 11.22 4.03 -2.21
N THR A 140 10.93 2.73 -2.08
CA THR A 140 11.31 1.90 -0.91
C THR A 140 12.46 0.93 -1.20
N ARG A 141 12.74 0.64 -2.47
CA ARG A 141 13.89 -0.15 -2.93
C ARG A 141 14.53 0.49 -4.16
N LYS A 142 15.76 0.12 -4.50
CA LYS A 142 16.38 0.63 -5.73
C LYS A 142 15.50 0.26 -6.94
N VAL A 143 15.22 1.24 -7.79
CA VAL A 143 14.48 1.09 -9.06
C VAL A 143 15.41 1.48 -10.19
N SER A 144 15.60 0.59 -11.16
CA SER A 144 16.43 0.85 -12.33
C SER A 144 15.68 1.68 -13.37
N LYS A 145 16.42 2.40 -14.22
CA LYS A 145 15.84 3.09 -15.38
C LYS A 145 14.97 2.12 -16.21
N LYS A 146 13.80 2.59 -16.64
CA LYS A 146 12.73 1.88 -17.37
C LYS A 146 11.89 0.88 -16.57
N GLU A 147 12.22 0.58 -15.31
CA GLU A 147 11.35 -0.22 -14.46
C GLU A 147 10.03 0.51 -14.16
N GLU A 148 8.96 -0.25 -13.97
CA GLU A 148 7.65 0.25 -13.58
C GLU A 148 7.67 0.63 -12.10
N LEU A 149 7.12 1.79 -11.76
CA LEU A 149 6.94 2.24 -10.38
C LEU A 149 5.55 1.84 -9.91
N THR A 150 5.49 1.17 -8.77
CA THR A 150 4.26 0.51 -8.28
C THR A 150 4.08 0.66 -6.78
N PHE A 151 2.84 0.77 -6.33
CA PHE A 151 2.46 0.62 -4.93
C PHE A 151 1.36 -0.45 -4.77
N ALA A 152 1.11 -0.91 -3.56
CA ALA A 152 0.00 -1.84 -3.28
C ALA A 152 -1.32 -1.07 -3.18
N TYR A 153 -2.32 -1.41 -4.01
CA TYR A 153 -3.66 -0.80 -3.96
C TYR A 153 -4.38 -1.08 -2.65
N ASN A 154 -4.08 -2.21 -2.03
CA ASN A 154 -4.45 -2.50 -0.66
C ASN A 154 -3.22 -3.04 0.06
N GLN A 155 -2.83 -2.44 1.18
CA GLN A 155 -1.62 -2.81 1.91
C GLN A 155 -1.66 -4.26 2.42
N ILE A 156 -2.85 -4.80 2.70
CA ILE A 156 -3.01 -6.17 3.21
C ILE A 156 -2.45 -7.22 2.26
N VAL A 157 -2.39 -6.95 0.94
CA VAL A 157 -1.84 -7.89 -0.06
C VAL A 157 -0.42 -8.33 0.25
N GLN A 158 0.31 -7.57 1.07
CA GLN A 158 1.66 -7.93 1.50
C GLN A 158 1.70 -9.13 2.46
N TYR A 159 0.56 -9.53 3.04
CA TYR A 159 0.41 -10.63 3.99
C TYR A 159 -0.37 -11.83 3.44
N LEU A 160 -0.89 -11.71 2.23
CA LEU A 160 -1.79 -12.68 1.65
C LEU A 160 -1.06 -13.67 0.76
N THR A 161 -1.61 -14.87 0.69
CA THR A 161 -1.25 -15.88 -0.30
C THR A 161 -1.63 -15.44 -1.71
N THR A 162 -1.15 -16.14 -2.73
CA THR A 162 -1.43 -15.77 -4.11
C THR A 162 -2.92 -15.77 -4.41
N ASP A 163 -3.64 -16.80 -3.97
CA ASP A 163 -5.07 -16.92 -4.24
C ASP A 163 -5.88 -15.84 -3.53
N GLU A 164 -5.56 -15.55 -2.27
CA GLU A 164 -6.15 -14.44 -1.51
C GLU A 164 -5.86 -13.08 -2.17
N ARG A 165 -4.62 -12.83 -2.63
CA ARG A 165 -4.27 -11.61 -3.39
C ARG A 165 -5.09 -11.50 -4.66
N GLN A 166 -5.26 -12.59 -5.41
CA GLN A 166 -6.05 -12.60 -6.65
C GLN A 166 -7.53 -12.32 -6.37
N ALA A 167 -8.10 -12.96 -5.34
CA ALA A 167 -9.49 -12.75 -4.94
C ALA A 167 -9.74 -11.29 -4.55
N LEU A 168 -8.85 -10.69 -3.75
CA LEU A 168 -8.96 -9.31 -3.30
C LEU A 168 -8.76 -8.29 -4.44
N LEU A 169 -7.81 -8.54 -5.35
CA LEU A 169 -7.42 -7.56 -6.37
C LEU A 169 -8.27 -7.61 -7.64
N ARG A 170 -8.88 -8.74 -7.99
CA ARG A 170 -9.70 -8.86 -9.23
C ARG A 170 -10.75 -7.75 -9.37
N PRO A 171 -11.58 -7.43 -8.36
CA PRO A 171 -12.56 -6.34 -8.47
C PRO A 171 -11.93 -4.96 -8.70
N LEU A 172 -10.69 -4.76 -8.24
CA LEU A 172 -9.91 -3.53 -8.41
C LEU A 172 -9.16 -3.48 -9.75
N LEU A 173 -9.02 -4.63 -10.42
CA LEU A 173 -8.28 -4.80 -11.67
C LEU A 173 -9.21 -5.16 -12.85
N ASP A 174 -10.45 -4.64 -12.83
CA ASP A 174 -11.44 -4.88 -13.89
C ASP A 174 -11.66 -6.40 -14.15
N ASP A 175 -11.74 -7.17 -13.07
CA ASP A 175 -11.88 -8.64 -13.01
C ASP A 175 -10.73 -9.43 -13.67
N SER A 176 -9.65 -8.74 -14.01
CA SER A 176 -8.42 -9.34 -14.52
C SER A 176 -7.52 -9.83 -13.38
N PRO A 177 -6.72 -10.89 -13.61
CA PRO A 177 -5.77 -11.34 -12.61
C PRO A 177 -4.66 -10.31 -12.39
N CYS A 178 -4.16 -10.25 -11.16
CA CYS A 178 -2.93 -9.52 -10.86
C CYS A 178 -1.75 -10.22 -11.54
N ILE A 179 -1.07 -9.50 -12.43
CA ILE A 179 0.11 -9.96 -13.18
C ILE A 179 1.38 -9.20 -12.76
N CYS A 180 1.48 -8.80 -11.49
CA CYS A 180 2.72 -8.23 -10.96
C CYS A 180 3.83 -9.31 -10.93
N GLU A 181 5.08 -8.88 -10.71
CA GLU A 181 6.24 -9.78 -10.67
C GLU A 181 5.98 -10.96 -9.73
N LEU A 182 5.55 -10.70 -8.50
CA LEU A 182 5.28 -11.73 -7.50
C LEU A 182 4.20 -12.73 -7.95
N CYS A 183 3.07 -12.23 -8.47
CA CYS A 183 1.97 -13.09 -8.90
C CYS A 183 2.27 -13.86 -10.20
N SER A 184 3.30 -13.45 -10.95
CA SER A 184 3.71 -14.08 -12.20
C SER A 184 4.90 -15.04 -12.03
N ARG A 185 5.41 -15.21 -10.81
CA ARG A 185 6.50 -16.16 -10.52
C ARG A 185 6.06 -17.62 -10.75
N PRO A 186 7.03 -18.53 -11.00
CA PRO A 186 6.81 -19.97 -10.99
C PRO A 186 6.06 -20.46 -9.74
N ALA A 187 5.30 -21.54 -9.89
CA ALA A 187 4.38 -22.03 -8.84
C ALA A 187 5.10 -22.34 -7.52
N ASP A 188 6.27 -22.98 -7.57
CA ASP A 188 7.11 -23.30 -6.42
C ASP A 188 7.56 -22.03 -5.68
N GLN A 189 7.99 -21.00 -6.41
CA GLN A 189 8.39 -19.72 -5.82
C GLN A 189 7.20 -18.98 -5.21
N ARG A 190 6.02 -19.06 -5.82
CA ARG A 190 4.77 -18.51 -5.25
C ARG A 190 4.39 -19.24 -3.98
N SER A 191 4.43 -20.58 -3.95
CA SER A 191 4.14 -21.36 -2.75
C SER A 191 5.07 -21.02 -1.60
N GLN A 192 6.38 -20.88 -1.84
CA GLN A 192 7.31 -20.45 -0.80
C GLN A 192 7.02 -19.04 -0.27
N SER A 193 6.63 -18.12 -1.15
CA SER A 193 6.22 -16.77 -0.75
C SER A 193 4.94 -16.78 0.07
N ASP A 194 3.97 -17.60 -0.34
CA ASP A 194 2.70 -17.73 0.34
C ASP A 194 2.89 -18.27 1.76
N GLU A 195 3.78 -19.25 1.97
CA GLU A 195 4.13 -19.73 3.31
C GLU A 195 4.79 -18.65 4.18
N ARG A 196 5.74 -17.88 3.62
CA ARG A 196 6.36 -16.76 4.36
C ARG A 196 5.33 -15.70 4.74
N ARG A 197 4.42 -15.33 3.83
CA ARG A 197 3.38 -14.32 4.06
C ARG A 197 2.32 -14.78 5.06
N LYS A 198 1.89 -16.04 4.99
CA LYS A 198 1.03 -16.65 6.03
C LYS A 198 1.70 -16.53 7.39
N LEU A 199 2.95 -16.94 7.51
CA LEU A 199 3.68 -16.87 8.79
C LEU A 199 3.83 -15.42 9.26
N MET A 200 4.16 -14.48 8.37
CA MET A 200 4.19 -13.04 8.68
C MET A 200 2.85 -12.54 9.22
N ARG A 201 1.70 -12.92 8.62
CA ARG A 201 0.36 -12.54 9.09
C ARG A 201 0.08 -13.09 10.50
N HIS A 202 0.45 -14.34 10.77
CA HIS A 202 0.32 -14.96 12.09
C HIS A 202 1.17 -14.26 13.16
N LEU A 203 2.42 -13.93 12.83
CA LEU A 203 3.31 -13.18 13.72
C LEU A 203 2.79 -11.75 13.97
N ALA A 204 2.25 -11.10 12.94
CA ALA A 204 1.59 -9.80 13.09
C ALA A 204 0.35 -9.89 13.99
N PHE A 205 -0.48 -10.91 13.83
CA PHE A 205 -1.63 -11.19 14.70
C PHE A 205 -1.20 -11.36 16.16
N LEU A 206 -0.16 -12.16 16.43
CA LEU A 206 0.39 -12.33 17.78
C LEU A 206 0.83 -11.01 18.41
N LEU A 207 1.51 -10.15 17.63
CA LEU A 207 2.04 -8.90 18.13
C LEU A 207 0.96 -7.85 18.37
N ARG A 208 -0.07 -7.81 17.51
CA ARG A 208 -1.15 -6.82 17.53
C ARG A 208 -2.32 -7.22 18.43
N GLY A 209 -2.58 -8.52 18.58
CA GLY A 209 -3.77 -9.06 19.24
C GLY A 209 -5.00 -9.12 18.35
N GLU A 210 -4.89 -8.73 17.08
CA GLU A 210 -5.97 -8.68 16.09
C GLU A 210 -5.39 -8.90 14.69
N ASP A 211 -6.23 -9.37 13.78
CA ASP A 211 -5.87 -9.55 12.37
C ASP A 211 -6.10 -8.26 11.58
N PHE A 212 -5.66 -8.22 10.33
CA PHE A 212 -5.91 -7.10 9.44
C PHE A 212 -7.39 -7.07 9.02
N GLU A 213 -8.06 -5.92 9.17
CA GLU A 213 -9.42 -5.72 8.70
C GLU A 213 -9.50 -5.76 7.16
N GLY A 214 -10.51 -6.46 6.61
CA GLY A 214 -10.72 -6.55 5.15
C GLY A 214 -11.78 -7.59 4.74
N MET A 215 -12.57 -7.29 3.71
CA MET A 215 -13.87 -7.94 3.42
C MET A 215 -13.84 -9.33 2.75
N ALA A 216 -12.73 -10.07 2.71
CA ALA A 216 -12.71 -11.32 1.92
C ALA A 216 -11.66 -12.34 2.36
N LEU A 217 -11.33 -12.41 3.64
CA LEU A 217 -10.36 -13.37 4.15
C LEU A 217 -10.94 -14.09 5.35
N ASP A 218 -10.62 -15.37 5.47
CA ASP A 218 -10.77 -16.08 6.74
C ASP A 218 -9.89 -15.34 7.75
N GLN A 219 -10.52 -14.72 8.75
CA GLN A 219 -9.81 -13.99 9.78
C GLN A 219 -9.04 -14.96 10.66
N ILE A 220 -7.82 -14.59 11.03
CA ILE A 220 -7.11 -15.27 12.12
C ILE A 220 -7.86 -14.94 13.41
N THR A 221 -8.38 -15.96 14.05
CA THR A 221 -9.04 -15.92 15.36
C THR A 221 -8.21 -16.72 16.35
N PRO A 222 -8.36 -16.50 17.66
CA PRO A 222 -7.76 -17.39 18.65
C PRO A 222 -8.13 -18.88 18.49
N SER A 223 -9.24 -19.20 17.81
CA SER A 223 -9.74 -20.57 17.61
C SER A 223 -9.19 -21.27 16.36
N ASN A 224 -8.80 -20.54 15.31
CA ASN A 224 -8.17 -21.10 14.11
C ASN A 224 -6.67 -20.79 14.01
N TYR A 225 -6.17 -19.95 14.92
CA TYR A 225 -4.76 -19.72 15.16
C TYR A 225 -4.12 -20.99 15.74
N ASN A 226 -3.36 -21.72 14.93
CA ASN A 226 -2.49 -22.78 15.43
C ASN A 226 -1.15 -22.13 15.82
N PRO A 227 -0.79 -22.05 17.11
CA PRO A 227 0.47 -21.43 17.50
C PRO A 227 1.65 -22.18 16.88
N PHE A 228 2.34 -21.54 15.94
CA PHE A 228 3.75 -21.84 15.75
C PHE A 228 4.45 -21.56 17.08
N SER A 229 5.18 -22.56 17.59
CA SER A 229 6.15 -22.52 18.70
C SER A 229 5.82 -21.62 19.90
N THR A 230 5.86 -22.17 21.12
CA THR A 230 5.88 -21.33 22.33
C THR A 230 7.11 -20.42 22.32
N PHE A 231 6.93 -19.15 21.94
CA PHE A 231 7.98 -18.14 22.02
C PHE A 231 8.29 -17.88 23.49
N ARG A 232 9.58 -17.80 23.84
CA ARG A 232 10.00 -17.54 25.23
C ARG A 232 9.79 -16.08 25.61
N VAL A 233 9.90 -15.18 24.63
CA VAL A 233 9.68 -13.73 24.77
C VAL A 233 9.00 -13.16 23.53
N ALA A 234 8.15 -12.15 23.69
CA ALA A 234 7.36 -11.55 22.60
C ALA A 234 8.22 -10.97 21.45
N SER A 235 9.46 -10.58 21.73
CA SER A 235 10.41 -10.06 20.74
C SER A 235 10.88 -11.11 19.73
N GLU A 236 10.78 -12.41 20.03
CA GLU A 236 11.14 -13.48 19.09
C GLU A 236 10.23 -13.44 17.85
N ALA A 237 8.93 -13.25 18.04
CA ALA A 237 7.97 -13.14 16.94
C ALA A 237 8.28 -11.94 16.03
N ALA A 238 8.70 -10.81 16.60
CA ALA A 238 9.13 -9.64 15.84
C ALA A 238 10.42 -9.91 15.04
N GLY A 239 11.39 -10.61 15.62
CA GLY A 239 12.62 -11.02 14.94
C GLY A 239 12.36 -11.93 13.74
N TRP A 240 11.54 -12.97 13.93
CA TRP A 240 11.11 -13.86 12.84
C TRP A 240 10.34 -13.10 11.76
N PHE A 241 9.46 -12.19 12.13
CA PHE A 241 8.71 -11.37 11.18
C PHE A 241 9.66 -10.55 10.31
N VAL A 242 10.63 -9.86 10.91
CA VAL A 242 11.61 -9.03 10.18
C VAL A 242 12.46 -9.88 9.23
N ALA A 243 12.91 -11.06 9.67
CA ALA A 243 13.66 -11.98 8.82
C ALA A 243 12.85 -12.46 7.60
N LEU A 244 11.57 -12.83 7.82
CA LEU A 244 10.66 -13.23 6.75
C LEU A 244 10.37 -12.08 5.79
N ALA A 245 10.10 -10.88 6.31
CA ALA A 245 9.82 -9.71 5.50
C ALA A 245 11.03 -9.33 4.63
N SER A 246 12.25 -9.42 5.18
CA SER A 246 13.49 -9.21 4.46
C SER A 246 13.68 -10.24 3.34
N ALA A 247 13.46 -11.52 3.62
CA ALA A 247 13.51 -12.59 2.61
C ALA A 247 12.42 -12.44 1.52
N GLU A 248 11.27 -11.87 1.88
CA GLU A 248 10.19 -11.53 0.94
C GLU A 248 10.45 -10.27 0.11
N GLY A 249 11.48 -9.47 0.45
CA GLY A 249 11.72 -8.18 -0.16
C GLY A 249 10.66 -7.13 0.18
N ILE A 250 9.90 -7.34 1.25
CA ILE A 250 8.94 -6.36 1.76
C ILE A 250 9.73 -5.30 2.53
N VAL A 251 9.62 -4.05 2.09
CA VAL A 251 10.25 -2.89 2.71
C VAL A 251 9.22 -1.75 2.79
N GLY A 252 8.93 -1.22 3.99
CA GLY A 252 7.93 -0.14 4.12
C GLY A 252 7.27 -0.01 5.49
N THR A 253 6.17 0.77 5.53
CA THR A 253 5.34 1.11 6.73
C THR A 253 5.02 -0.09 7.60
N LEU A 254 4.76 -1.23 6.99
CA LEU A 254 4.40 -2.46 7.67
C LEU A 254 5.51 -3.03 8.57
N ILE A 255 6.77 -2.91 8.17
CA ILE A 255 7.91 -3.27 9.04
C ILE A 255 8.01 -2.29 10.20
N TRP A 256 7.72 -1.01 9.95
CA TRP A 256 7.72 0.03 10.98
C TRP A 256 6.66 -0.20 12.05
N ASP A 257 5.49 -0.73 11.71
CA ASP A 257 4.44 -1.07 12.69
C ASP A 257 4.91 -2.15 13.68
N VAL A 258 5.66 -3.14 13.20
CA VAL A 258 6.25 -4.19 14.05
C VAL A 258 7.33 -3.62 14.96
N TYR A 259 8.21 -2.76 14.45
CA TYR A 259 9.18 -2.04 15.27
C TYR A 259 8.53 -1.11 16.30
N ALA A 260 7.47 -0.39 15.92
CA ALA A 260 6.73 0.51 16.80
C ALA A 260 6.07 -0.28 17.94
N LYS A 261 5.48 -1.45 17.64
CA LYS A 261 4.92 -2.33 18.67
C LYS A 261 6.00 -2.88 19.60
N GLY A 262 7.11 -3.35 19.05
CA GLY A 262 8.26 -3.81 19.85
C GLY A 262 8.81 -2.72 20.76
N ALA A 263 8.96 -1.49 20.25
CA ALA A 263 9.38 -0.33 21.03
C ALA A 263 8.35 0.02 22.12
N HIS A 264 7.06 -0.01 21.81
CA HIS A 264 5.99 0.25 22.77
C HIS A 264 5.98 -0.78 23.91
N ASP A 265 6.14 -2.07 23.60
CA ASP A 265 6.20 -3.12 24.62
C ASP A 265 7.46 -2.99 25.49
N LEU A 266 8.60 -2.62 24.89
CA LEU A 266 9.84 -2.33 25.62
C LEU A 266 9.67 -1.13 26.56
N LEU A 267 9.07 -0.04 26.09
CA LEU A 267 8.75 1.14 26.90
C LEU A 267 7.78 0.79 28.04
N ARG A 268 6.77 -0.04 27.78
CA ARG A 268 5.86 -0.54 28.82
C ARG A 268 6.62 -1.36 29.86
N HIS A 269 7.50 -2.27 29.42
CA HIS A 269 8.34 -3.07 30.31
C HIS A 269 9.23 -2.18 31.19
N PHE A 270 9.94 -1.20 30.62
CA PHE A 270 10.76 -0.26 31.40
C PHE A 270 9.92 0.55 32.40
N LYS A 271 8.69 0.92 32.03
CA LYS A 271 7.76 1.63 32.93
C LYS A 271 7.28 0.75 34.09
N THR A 272 7.04 -0.55 33.86
CA THR A 272 6.54 -1.48 34.87
C THR A 272 7.64 -2.08 35.74
N SER A 273 8.83 -2.30 35.17
CA SER A 273 9.93 -3.03 35.79
C SER A 273 11.09 -2.13 36.22
N GLY A 274 11.03 -0.83 35.91
CA GLY A 274 12.12 0.12 36.09
C GLY A 274 13.21 -0.04 35.03
N THR A 275 14.08 0.96 34.89
CA THR A 275 15.30 0.87 34.09
C THR A 275 16.45 0.51 35.02
N VAL A 276 17.05 -0.67 34.82
CA VAL A 276 18.30 -1.02 35.51
C VAL A 276 19.46 -0.47 34.70
N GLN A 277 20.30 0.35 35.32
CA GLN A 277 21.54 0.79 34.69
C GLN A 277 22.48 -0.41 34.60
N LEU A 278 22.67 -0.92 33.38
CA LEU A 278 23.64 -1.97 33.13
C LEU A 278 25.05 -1.38 33.28
N SER A 279 25.95 -2.12 33.93
CA SER A 279 27.35 -1.73 34.00
C SER A 279 27.94 -1.70 32.58
N THR A 280 28.94 -0.85 32.35
CA THR A 280 29.63 -0.75 31.05
C THR A 280 30.16 -2.11 30.60
N ALA A 281 30.65 -2.93 31.54
CA ALA A 281 31.11 -4.29 31.29
C ALA A 281 30.01 -5.26 30.81
N ALA A 282 28.75 -5.06 31.24
CA ALA A 282 27.61 -5.86 30.78
C ALA A 282 27.08 -5.42 29.40
N LEU A 283 27.35 -4.17 28.99
CA LEU A 283 27.05 -3.68 27.65
C LEU A 283 28.10 -4.14 26.62
N ASP A 284 29.35 -4.30 27.04
CA ASP A 284 30.44 -4.73 26.16
C ASP A 284 30.31 -6.19 25.68
N THR A 285 29.57 -7.04 26.41
CA THR A 285 29.25 -8.42 26.01
C THR A 285 28.02 -8.53 25.10
N ALA A 286 27.23 -7.45 24.95
CA ALA A 286 26.01 -7.41 24.15
C ALA A 286 26.23 -6.93 22.70
N LYS A 287 27.46 -7.04 22.19
CA LYS A 287 27.78 -6.72 20.78
C LYS A 287 27.23 -7.82 19.87
N LEU A 288 26.22 -7.45 19.06
CA LEU A 288 25.84 -8.14 17.82
C LEU A 288 26.98 -8.10 16.80
#